data_AF-A0A6I1K4U2-F1
#
_entry.id   AF-A0A6I1K4U2-F1
#
_cell.length_a   1.000
_cell.length_b   1.000
_cell.length_c   1.000
_cell.angle_alpha   90.00
_cell.angle_beta   90.00
_cell.angle_gamma   90.00
#
_symmetry.space_group_name_H-M   'P 1'
#
loop_
_entity.id
_entity.type
_entity.pdbx_description
1 polymer ?
#
loop_
_entity_poly.entity_id
_entity_poly.type
_entity_poly.pdbx_seq_one_letter_code
_entity_poly.pdbx_strand_id
1 'polypeptide(L)'
;RVKEWRGDVIFLHEVTEGAADRSYGIQVAKLAGLPPSVVERAKQVLAELEATDRSAPTRRMVDDLPLFAAAPRPAATPAPDPVLDLLDGMDLDDMTPREAQEALYALKARRVRTP
;
A
#
# COMPACT_ATOMS: atom_id res chain seq x y z
N ARG A 1 -20.77 -21.39 1.79
CA ARG A 1 -19.85 -22.52 1.54
C ARG A 1 -19.04 -22.24 0.28
N VAL A 2 -17.79 -22.69 0.25
CA VAL A 2 -16.82 -22.43 -0.83
C VAL A 2 -16.24 -23.76 -1.30
N LYS A 3 -16.03 -23.95 -2.62
CA LYS A 3 -15.40 -25.14 -3.20
C LYS A 3 -14.24 -24.75 -4.10
N GLU A 4 -13.12 -25.44 -3.94
CA GLU A 4 -11.95 -25.27 -4.80
C GLU A 4 -12.05 -26.18 -6.03
N TRP A 5 -11.71 -25.63 -7.20
CA TRP A 5 -11.64 -26.36 -8.45
C TRP A 5 -10.48 -25.85 -9.29
N ARG A 6 -9.49 -26.71 -9.57
CA ARG A 6 -8.32 -26.40 -10.43
C ARG A 6 -7.58 -25.08 -10.09
N GLY A 7 -7.52 -24.72 -8.81
CA GLY A 7 -6.85 -23.50 -8.35
C GLY A 7 -7.71 -22.23 -8.43
N ASP A 8 -8.99 -22.37 -8.74
CA ASP A 8 -10.01 -21.33 -8.67
C ASP A 8 -11.05 -21.65 -7.60
N VAL A 9 -11.73 -20.61 -7.13
CA VAL A 9 -12.68 -20.68 -6.02
C VAL A 9 -14.09 -20.46 -6.53
N ILE A 10 -14.99 -21.39 -6.21
CA ILE A 10 -16.41 -21.33 -6.56
C ILE A 10 -17.20 -21.05 -5.28
N PHE A 11 -17.96 -19.96 -5.29
CA PHE A 11 -18.82 -19.55 -4.17
C PHE A 11 -20.20 -20.19 -4.31
N LEU A 12 -20.58 -21.06 -3.37
CA LEU A 12 -21.85 -21.78 -3.41
C LEU A 12 -23.02 -20.99 -2.80
N HIS A 13 -22.77 -19.81 -2.23
CA HIS A 13 -23.78 -18.94 -1.59
C HIS A 13 -24.68 -19.61 -0.53
N GLU A 14 -24.25 -20.76 -0.01
CA GLU A 14 -24.92 -21.53 1.04
C GLU A 14 -24.41 -21.13 2.43
N VAL A 15 -25.29 -20.99 3.42
CA VAL A 15 -24.90 -20.74 4.82
C VAL A 15 -24.82 -22.07 5.56
N THR A 16 -23.71 -22.31 6.26
CA THR A 16 -23.48 -23.50 7.09
C THR A 16 -23.13 -23.07 8.51
N GLU A 17 -23.61 -23.80 9.51
CA GLU A 17 -23.24 -23.54 10.91
C GLU A 17 -21.75 -23.87 11.16
N GLY A 18 -21.10 -23.09 12.02
CA GLY A 18 -19.69 -23.25 12.36
C GLY A 18 -18.75 -22.24 11.67
N ALA A 19 -17.49 -22.26 12.08
CA ALA A 19 -16.45 -21.42 11.50
C ALA A 19 -15.99 -21.97 10.14
N ALA A 20 -15.51 -21.09 9.26
CA ALA A 20 -14.93 -21.50 7.99
C ALA A 20 -13.57 -22.19 8.21
N ASP A 21 -13.32 -23.29 7.51
CA ASP A 21 -12.08 -24.07 7.65
C ASP A 21 -10.83 -23.32 7.14
N ARG A 22 -11.00 -22.38 6.19
CA ARG A 22 -9.91 -21.64 5.53
C ARG A 22 -10.35 -20.24 5.10
N SER A 23 -9.38 -19.33 5.04
CA SER A 23 -9.53 -17.98 4.47
C SER A 23 -9.18 -17.98 2.98
N TYR A 24 -9.99 -17.30 2.15
CA TYR A 24 -9.85 -17.30 0.67
C TYR A 24 -9.35 -15.95 0.11
N GLY A 25 -8.71 -15.11 0.94
CA GLY A 25 -8.34 -13.74 0.57
C GLY A 25 -7.39 -13.65 -0.63
N ILE A 26 -6.39 -14.53 -0.71
CA ILE A 26 -5.43 -14.57 -1.83
C ILE A 26 -6.13 -14.94 -3.14
N GLN A 27 -7.09 -15.86 -3.08
CA GLN A 27 -7.87 -16.32 -4.23
C GLN A 27 -8.83 -15.22 -4.71
N VAL A 28 -9.42 -14.45 -3.81
CA VAL A 28 -10.22 -13.25 -4.17
C VAL A 28 -9.32 -12.17 -4.79
N ALA A 29 -8.12 -11.95 -4.27
CA ALA A 29 -7.17 -10.99 -4.84
C ALA A 29 -6.72 -11.37 -6.27
N LYS A 30 -6.51 -12.68 -6.52
CA LYS A 30 -6.27 -13.21 -7.88
C LYS A 30 -7.45 -12.92 -8.81
N LEU A 31 -8.69 -13.13 -8.35
CA LEU A 31 -9.91 -12.83 -9.11
C LEU A 31 -10.09 -11.33 -9.37
N ALA A 32 -9.62 -10.48 -8.44
CA ALA A 32 -9.61 -9.02 -8.59
C ALA A 32 -8.54 -8.50 -9.57
N GLY A 33 -7.73 -9.38 -10.17
CA GLY A 33 -6.76 -9.03 -11.19
C GLY A 33 -5.44 -8.46 -10.64
N LEU A 34 -5.09 -8.77 -9.38
CA LEU A 34 -3.78 -8.38 -8.87
C LEU A 34 -2.64 -9.03 -9.69
N PRO A 35 -1.48 -8.36 -9.82
CA PRO A 35 -0.34 -8.90 -10.57
C PRO A 35 0.10 -10.28 -10.03
N PRO A 36 0.50 -11.23 -10.90
CA PRO A 36 0.91 -12.57 -10.49
C PRO A 36 2.04 -12.57 -9.45
N SER A 37 3.00 -11.65 -9.58
CA SER A 37 4.11 -11.50 -8.63
C SER A 37 3.65 -11.18 -7.20
N VAL A 38 2.57 -10.40 -7.06
CA VAL A 38 1.99 -10.03 -5.75
C VAL A 38 1.27 -11.23 -5.14
N VAL A 39 0.50 -11.96 -5.95
CA VAL A 39 -0.22 -13.17 -5.51
C VAL A 39 0.76 -14.26 -5.05
N GLU A 40 1.85 -14.48 -5.80
CA GLU A 40 2.88 -15.46 -5.42
C GLU A 40 3.63 -15.05 -4.15
N ARG A 41 3.94 -13.76 -3.98
CA ARG A 41 4.56 -13.29 -2.73
C ARG A 41 3.63 -13.47 -1.53
N ALA A 42 2.34 -13.18 -1.69
CA ALA A 42 1.36 -13.37 -0.63
C ALA A 42 1.26 -14.84 -0.19
N LYS A 43 1.34 -15.79 -1.13
CA LYS A 43 1.37 -17.24 -0.80
C LYS A 43 2.61 -17.63 0.01
N GLN A 44 3.77 -17.10 -0.34
CA GLN A 44 5.01 -17.36 0.41
C GLN A 44 4.92 -16.84 1.84
N VAL A 45 4.46 -15.60 2.01
CA VAL A 45 4.25 -15.00 3.34
C VAL A 45 3.23 -15.77 4.15
N LEU A 46 2.13 -16.22 3.54
CA LEU A 46 1.15 -17.06 4.23
C LEU A 46 1.77 -18.36 4.74
N ALA A 47 2.59 -19.04 3.93
CA ALA A 47 3.28 -20.25 4.35
C ALA A 47 4.26 -20.01 5.52
N GLU A 48 4.97 -18.87 5.51
CA GLU A 48 5.84 -18.44 6.61
C GLU A 48 5.04 -18.16 7.90
N LEU A 49 3.88 -17.50 7.77
CA LEU A 49 2.97 -17.19 8.88
C LEU A 49 2.37 -18.46 9.47
N GLU A 50 1.83 -19.36 8.65
CA GLU A 50 1.25 -20.64 9.11
C GLU A 50 2.30 -21.55 9.77
N ALA A 51 3.56 -21.46 9.33
CA ALA A 51 4.68 -22.15 9.98
C ALA A 51 5.03 -21.55 11.35
N THR A 52 4.91 -20.22 11.50
CA THR A 52 5.33 -19.49 12.71
C THR A 52 4.23 -19.36 13.76
N ASP A 53 2.96 -19.32 13.36
CA ASP A 53 1.79 -19.19 14.26
C ASP A 53 1.65 -20.38 15.22
N ARG A 54 2.35 -21.49 14.96
CA ARG A 54 2.51 -22.60 15.92
C ARG A 54 3.41 -22.28 17.12
N SER A 55 4.03 -21.10 17.18
CA SER A 55 5.07 -20.77 18.19
C SER A 55 4.99 -19.41 18.91
N ALA A 56 4.21 -18.42 18.43
CA ALA A 56 4.01 -17.07 19.02
C ALA A 56 5.29 -16.22 19.27
N PRO A 57 5.23 -14.89 19.53
CA PRO A 57 4.17 -13.90 19.29
C PRO A 57 4.48 -12.93 18.13
N THR A 58 3.41 -12.49 17.50
CA THR A 58 3.24 -11.68 16.27
C THR A 58 3.99 -10.34 16.16
N ARG A 59 4.68 -9.86 17.21
CA ARG A 59 5.22 -8.49 17.22
C ARG A 59 6.64 -8.36 16.66
N ARG A 60 7.41 -9.46 16.59
CA ARG A 60 8.77 -9.46 16.00
C ARG A 60 8.80 -9.67 14.48
N MET A 61 7.69 -10.10 13.87
CA MET A 61 7.67 -10.51 12.45
C MET A 61 7.41 -9.38 11.46
N VAL A 62 6.79 -8.26 11.86
CA VAL A 62 6.53 -7.15 10.94
C VAL A 62 7.84 -6.52 10.43
N ASP A 63 8.85 -6.48 11.31
CA ASP A 63 10.18 -5.93 11.01
C ASP A 63 11.06 -6.90 10.18
N ASP A 64 10.82 -8.22 10.28
CA ASP A 64 11.63 -9.26 9.61
C ASP A 64 11.06 -9.74 8.26
N LEU A 65 9.91 -9.22 7.82
CA LEU A 65 9.32 -9.56 6.53
C LEU A 65 10.14 -8.95 5.37
N PRO A 66 10.69 -9.76 4.43
CA PRO A 66 11.50 -9.28 3.31
C PRO A 66 10.82 -8.29 2.36
N LEU A 67 9.49 -8.18 2.43
CA LEU A 67 8.71 -7.18 1.71
C LEU A 67 8.94 -5.76 2.27
N PHE A 68 9.30 -5.66 3.56
CA PHE A 68 9.75 -4.44 4.23
C PHE A 68 11.27 -4.38 4.35
N ALA A 69 11.97 -5.52 4.26
CA ALA A 69 13.44 -5.59 4.15
C ALA A 69 13.96 -5.36 2.72
N ALA A 70 13.22 -4.61 1.89
CA ALA A 70 13.89 -3.90 0.80
C ALA A 70 14.97 -3.08 1.48
N ALA A 71 16.26 -3.44 1.27
CA ALA A 71 17.40 -2.67 1.80
C ALA A 71 17.01 -1.21 1.65
N PRO A 72 16.90 -0.43 2.76
CA PRO A 72 16.29 0.88 2.70
C PRO A 72 16.98 1.58 1.56
N ARG A 73 16.27 1.74 0.42
CA ARG A 73 16.75 2.58 -0.67
C ARG A 73 16.99 3.86 0.10
N PRO A 74 18.26 4.31 0.30
CA PRO A 74 18.54 5.43 1.18
C PRO A 74 17.51 6.44 0.79
N ALA A 75 16.56 6.72 1.69
CA ALA A 75 15.33 7.41 1.33
C ALA A 75 15.84 8.58 0.54
N ALA A 76 15.59 8.58 -0.78
CA ALA A 76 16.16 9.60 -1.62
C ALA A 76 15.51 10.82 -1.02
N THR A 77 16.29 11.59 -0.25
CA THR A 77 15.79 12.78 0.42
C THR A 77 15.19 13.52 -0.74
N PRO A 78 13.85 13.64 -0.83
CA PRO A 78 13.25 14.27 -1.98
C PRO A 78 13.97 15.60 -2.05
N ALA A 79 14.63 15.84 -3.18
CA ALA A 79 15.38 17.08 -3.35
C ALA A 79 14.42 18.19 -2.92
N PRO A 80 14.82 19.07 -1.99
CA PRO A 80 13.91 20.00 -1.36
C PRO A 80 13.10 20.69 -2.46
N ASP A 81 11.79 20.50 -2.41
CA ASP A 81 10.91 21.05 -3.44
C ASP A 81 10.82 22.56 -3.15
N PRO A 82 11.37 23.42 -4.02
CA PRO A 82 11.40 24.86 -3.80
C PRO A 82 9.99 25.48 -3.72
N VAL A 83 8.94 24.73 -4.06
CA VAL A 83 7.54 25.11 -3.88
C VAL A 83 7.12 25.02 -2.41
N LEU A 84 7.59 24.02 -1.67
CA LEU A 84 7.18 23.81 -0.26
C LEU A 84 7.70 24.93 0.64
N ASP A 85 8.99 25.28 0.50
CA ASP A 85 9.58 26.40 1.24
C ASP A 85 8.85 27.73 0.97
N LEU A 86 8.36 27.91 -0.27
CA LEU A 86 7.62 29.10 -0.64
C LEU A 86 6.21 29.10 -0.02
N LEU A 87 5.55 27.94 0.03
CA LEU A 87 4.22 27.80 0.64
C LEU A 87 4.25 28.05 2.15
N ASP A 88 5.25 27.51 2.84
CA ASP A 88 5.40 27.68 4.30
C ASP A 88 5.61 29.14 4.72
N GLY A 89 6.12 29.98 3.81
CA GLY A 89 6.34 31.41 4.02
C GLY A 89 5.17 32.32 3.61
N MET A 90 4.08 31.78 3.05
CA MET A 90 2.94 32.58 2.63
C MET A 90 1.89 32.69 3.74
N ASP A 91 1.47 33.92 4.04
CA ASP A 91 0.27 34.17 4.84
C ASP A 91 -0.93 34.34 3.91
N LEU A 92 -1.73 33.28 3.74
CA LEU A 92 -2.85 33.28 2.81
C LEU A 92 -4.03 34.14 3.29
N ASP A 93 -4.13 34.41 4.59
CA ASP A 93 -5.26 35.12 5.18
C ASP A 93 -5.12 36.65 5.02
N ASP A 94 -3.88 37.14 4.91
CA ASP A 94 -3.58 38.57 4.73
C ASP A 94 -3.27 38.96 3.27
N MET A 95 -3.37 38.03 2.32
CA MET A 95 -3.12 38.31 0.90
C MET A 95 -4.33 38.94 0.19
N THR A 96 -4.06 39.96 -0.62
CA THR A 96 -5.06 40.47 -1.55
C THR A 96 -5.28 39.47 -2.70
N PRO A 97 -6.45 39.51 -3.38
CA PRO A 97 -6.72 38.62 -4.51
C PRO A 97 -5.68 38.71 -5.64
N ARG A 98 -5.09 39.88 -5.87
CA ARG A 98 -4.03 40.06 -6.89
C ARG A 98 -2.73 39.39 -6.46
N GLU A 99 -2.32 39.57 -5.20
CA GLU A 99 -1.11 38.94 -4.66
C GLU A 99 -1.23 37.41 -4.65
N ALA A 100 -2.39 36.88 -4.27
CA ALA A 100 -2.67 35.44 -4.31
C ALA A 100 -2.52 34.89 -5.74
N GLN A 101 -3.05 35.62 -6.74
CA GLN A 101 -2.91 35.23 -8.14
C GLN A 101 -1.45 35.24 -8.60
N GLU A 102 -0.68 36.26 -8.24
CA GLU A 102 0.75 36.35 -8.57
C GLU A 102 1.56 35.21 -7.92
N ALA A 103 1.27 34.89 -6.66
CA ALA A 103 1.88 33.77 -5.95
C ALA A 103 1.59 32.41 -6.63
N LEU A 104 0.36 32.18 -7.10
CA LEU A 104 0.01 30.96 -7.84
C LEU A 104 0.82 30.81 -9.14
N TYR A 105 1.04 31.91 -9.86
CA TYR A 105 1.90 31.90 -11.03
C TYR A 105 3.37 31.61 -10.68
N ALA A 106 3.87 32.18 -9.58
CA ALA A 106 5.22 31.93 -9.09
C ALA A 106 5.43 30.46 -8.71
N LEU A 107 4.47 29.85 -8.01
CA LEU A 107 4.48 28.42 -7.65
C LEU A 107 4.50 27.53 -8.91
N LYS A 108 3.65 27.84 -9.90
CA LYS A 108 3.60 27.08 -11.17
C LYS A 108 4.92 27.15 -11.95
N ALA A 109 5.64 28.27 -11.88
CA ALA A 109 6.92 28.45 -12.54
C ALA A 109 8.05 27.66 -11.86
N ARG A 110 7.98 27.46 -10.54
CA ARG A 110 9.02 26.80 -9.73
C ARG A 110 8.80 25.30 -9.52
N ARG A 111 7.63 24.77 -9.85
CA ARG A 111 7.34 23.33 -9.72
C ARG A 111 8.37 22.49 -10.48
N VAL A 112 8.90 21.47 -9.83
CA VAL A 112 9.69 20.44 -10.51
C VAL A 112 8.74 19.69 -11.44
N ARG A 113 9.03 19.68 -12.76
CA ARG A 113 8.27 18.85 -13.70
C ARG A 113 8.74 17.41 -13.53
N THR A 114 7.95 16.59 -12.85
CA THR A 114 8.13 15.14 -12.87
C THR A 114 7.96 14.65 -14.32
N PRO A 115 8.91 13.88 -14.87
CA PRO A 115 8.82 13.33 -16.23
C PRO A 115 7.66 12.34 -16.37
#